data_AF-A0A146LRM2-F1
#
_entry.id   AF-A0A146LRM2-F1
#
_cell.length_a   1.000
_cell.length_b   1.000
_cell.length_c   1.000
_cell.angle_alpha   90.00
_cell.angle_beta   90.00
_cell.angle_gamma   90.00
#
_symmetry.space_group_name_H-M   'P 1'
#
loop_
_entity.id
_entity.type
_entity.pdbx_description
1 polymer ?
#
loop_
_entity_poly.entity_id
_entity_poly.type
_entity_poly.pdbx_seq_one_letter_code
_entity_poly.pdbx_strand_id
1 'polypeptide(L)'
;SDDDEEGKEEKTKCIIVTPGKSETETITVVKPAKTCPTPRVDLGPGLPALKIPGGSGNSPIYTDGNDYFYKKGRHTVLKGDLDTWYMSCTYEDCPGKAIMQARDNVLMLYHRNEHTCEPIPCLADLMEMKQRIMERCKSDPITPLNQIFREETMSPEYAPEIGALLSFKSMEKDMERARKSSIRSKKWSRENRS
;
A
#
# COMPACT_ATOMS: atom_id res chain seq x y z
N SER A 1 53.40 -4.38 -13.55
CA SER A 1 53.13 -3.29 -14.50
C SER A 1 52.03 -2.48 -13.88
N ASP A 2 52.47 -1.52 -13.09
CA ASP A 2 51.68 -0.54 -12.38
C ASP A 2 51.31 0.57 -13.37
N ASP A 3 50.02 0.88 -13.50
CA ASP A 3 49.54 2.07 -14.18
C ASP A 3 48.61 2.81 -13.20
N ASP A 4 49.18 3.81 -12.54
CA ASP A 4 48.51 4.78 -11.68
C ASP A 4 47.78 5.82 -12.56
N GLU A 5 46.45 5.85 -12.51
CA GLU A 5 45.64 6.90 -13.15
C GLU A 5 45.42 8.06 -12.17
N GLU A 6 46.19 9.12 -12.38
CA GLU A 6 46.24 10.36 -11.61
C GLU A 6 44.94 11.20 -11.78
N GLY A 7 44.06 11.13 -10.79
CA GLY A 7 42.84 11.95 -10.71
C GLY A 7 43.14 13.41 -10.38
N LYS A 8 42.87 14.32 -11.31
CA LYS A 8 43.04 15.77 -11.16
C LYS A 8 42.11 16.34 -10.07
N GLU A 9 42.74 16.92 -9.05
CA GLU A 9 42.09 17.59 -7.90
C GLU A 9 41.69 19.03 -8.27
N GLU A 10 40.39 19.33 -8.32
CA GLU A 10 39.90 20.67 -8.62
C GLU A 10 39.86 21.53 -7.34
N LYS A 11 40.90 22.34 -7.14
CA LYS A 11 41.04 23.25 -5.97
C LYS A 11 40.29 24.56 -6.22
N THR A 12 39.10 24.70 -5.63
CA THR A 12 38.39 25.99 -5.58
C THR A 12 38.83 26.80 -4.36
N LYS A 13 39.39 27.99 -4.61
CA LYS A 13 39.91 28.91 -3.59
C LYS A 13 38.82 29.90 -3.17
N CYS A 14 38.28 29.75 -1.96
CA CYS A 14 37.38 30.76 -1.37
C CYS A 14 38.18 31.61 -0.37
N ILE A 15 38.24 32.92 -0.63
CA ILE A 15 38.85 33.91 0.26
C ILE A 15 37.72 34.61 1.00
N ILE A 16 37.67 34.45 2.32
CA ILE A 16 36.77 35.22 3.18
C ILE A 16 37.59 36.35 3.78
N VAL A 17 37.25 37.59 3.43
CA VAL A 17 37.89 38.79 3.98
C VAL A 17 37.01 39.34 5.09
N THR A 18 37.48 39.22 6.34
CA THR A 18 36.91 39.93 7.49
C THR A 18 37.77 41.15 7.83
N PRO A 19 37.17 42.33 8.05
CA PRO A 19 37.93 43.55 8.36
C PRO A 19 38.37 43.54 9.83
N GLY A 20 39.68 43.71 10.06
CA GLY A 20 40.19 44.20 11.35
C GLY A 20 41.10 43.30 12.17
N LYS A 21 41.63 42.18 11.66
CA LYS A 21 42.73 41.45 12.33
C LYS A 21 43.72 40.85 11.32
N SER A 22 45.00 41.13 11.54
CA SER A 22 46.13 40.68 10.73
C SER A 22 46.61 39.31 11.22
N GLU A 23 45.93 38.24 10.82
CA GLU A 23 46.44 36.87 10.98
C GLU A 23 45.64 35.95 10.03
N THR A 24 46.31 35.47 8.98
CA THR A 24 45.75 34.52 8.01
C THR A 24 45.91 33.10 8.56
N GLU A 25 44.86 32.56 9.18
CA GLU A 25 44.76 31.13 9.48
C GLU A 25 44.19 30.38 8.27
N THR A 26 44.94 29.39 7.79
CA THR A 26 44.52 28.50 6.71
C THR A 26 43.78 27.32 7.30
N ILE A 27 42.44 27.32 7.26
CA ILE A 27 41.63 26.18 7.72
C ILE A 27 41.35 25.27 6.51
N THR A 28 41.99 24.11 6.50
CA THR A 28 41.70 23.05 5.51
C THR A 28 40.40 22.36 5.88
N VAL A 29 39.29 22.72 5.23
CA VAL A 29 38.02 22.01 5.37
C VAL A 29 38.06 20.77 4.49
N VAL A 30 38.45 19.63 5.07
CA VAL A 30 38.33 18.32 4.43
C VAL A 30 36.84 17.98 4.36
N LYS A 31 36.25 18.03 3.16
CA LYS A 31 34.89 17.51 2.92
C LYS A 31 34.94 15.99 3.16
N PRO A 32 34.20 15.43 4.13
CA PRO A 32 34.11 13.99 4.25
C PRO A 32 33.42 13.44 3.00
N ALA A 33 34.07 12.52 2.30
CA ALA A 33 33.46 11.75 1.23
C ALA A 33 32.22 11.05 1.80
N LYS A 34 31.03 11.49 1.36
CA LYS A 34 29.76 10.84 1.69
C LYS A 34 29.69 9.48 1.00
N THR A 35 30.28 8.47 1.60
CA THR A 35 29.76 7.11 1.51
C THR A 35 29.19 6.77 2.88
N CYS A 36 28.00 7.30 3.17
CA CYS A 36 27.19 6.72 4.23
C CYS A 36 26.63 5.39 3.67
N PRO A 37 27.09 4.20 4.13
CA PRO A 37 26.26 3.03 3.99
C PRO A 37 24.96 3.33 4.73
N THR A 38 23.85 3.47 4.00
CA THR A 38 22.53 3.54 4.64
C THR A 38 22.40 2.28 5.49
N PRO A 39 22.24 2.38 6.81
CA PRO A 39 22.08 1.20 7.64
C PRO A 39 20.89 0.41 7.08
N ARG A 40 21.11 -0.89 6.81
CA ARG A 40 20.00 -1.81 6.55
C ARG A 40 19.10 -1.69 7.77
N VAL A 41 17.94 -1.04 7.62
CA VAL A 41 17.02 -0.87 8.74
C VAL A 41 16.54 -2.27 9.08
N ASP A 42 16.99 -2.79 10.21
CA ASP A 42 16.46 -4.04 10.73
C ASP A 42 14.97 -3.82 10.99
N LEU A 43 14.13 -4.53 10.25
CA LEU A 43 12.68 -4.44 10.33
C LEU A 43 12.10 -5.46 11.33
N GLY A 44 12.94 -6.31 11.92
CA GLY A 44 12.49 -7.46 12.71
C GLY A 44 11.93 -8.59 11.84
N PRO A 45 11.27 -9.60 12.44
CA PRO A 45 10.90 -10.84 11.76
C PRO A 45 9.80 -10.69 10.69
N GLY A 46 8.98 -9.63 10.73
CA GLY A 46 7.84 -9.45 9.85
C GLY A 46 6.78 -10.56 9.99
N LEU A 47 5.57 -10.30 9.51
CA LEU A 47 4.46 -11.25 9.53
C LEU A 47 3.87 -11.40 8.12
N PRO A 48 3.39 -12.58 7.73
CA PRO A 48 2.74 -12.76 6.44
C PRO A 48 1.54 -11.83 6.28
N ALA A 49 1.48 -11.16 5.14
CA ALA A 49 0.41 -10.23 4.81
C ALA A 49 -0.69 -10.92 3.99
N LEU A 50 -1.92 -10.83 4.47
CA LEU A 50 -3.14 -11.17 3.76
C LEU A 50 -3.64 -9.96 2.98
N LYS A 51 -4.02 -10.19 1.73
CA LYS A 51 -4.60 -9.18 0.84
C LYS A 51 -6.12 -9.36 0.81
N ILE A 52 -6.84 -8.30 1.13
CA ILE A 52 -8.31 -8.28 1.20
C ILE A 52 -8.86 -7.28 0.17
N PRO A 53 -10.05 -7.53 -0.42
CA PRO A 53 -10.74 -6.54 -1.23
C PRO A 53 -10.89 -5.21 -0.48
N GLY A 54 -10.68 -4.08 -1.16
CA GLY A 54 -10.85 -2.77 -0.56
C GLY A 54 -12.23 -2.18 -0.79
N GLY A 55 -12.59 -1.19 0.04
CA GLY A 55 -13.91 -0.53 -0.03
C GLY A 55 -14.11 0.37 -1.26
N SER A 56 -13.30 1.42 -1.42
CA SER A 56 -13.49 2.43 -2.49
C SER A 56 -12.37 2.34 -3.54
N GLY A 57 -12.75 2.32 -4.82
CA GLY A 57 -11.81 2.31 -5.95
C GLY A 57 -11.09 0.97 -6.19
N ASN A 58 -11.53 -0.12 -5.52
CA ASN A 58 -10.98 -1.46 -5.66
C ASN A 58 -9.49 -1.59 -5.25
N SER A 59 -8.95 -0.60 -4.53
CA SER A 59 -7.59 -0.65 -4.01
C SER A 59 -7.52 -1.64 -2.86
N PRO A 60 -6.73 -2.73 -2.97
CA PRO A 60 -6.68 -3.75 -1.93
C PRO A 60 -6.16 -3.19 -0.61
N ILE A 61 -6.69 -3.73 0.49
CA ILE A 61 -6.18 -3.50 1.84
C ILE A 61 -5.41 -4.75 2.30
N TYR A 62 -4.56 -4.57 3.30
CA TYR A 62 -3.67 -5.63 3.79
C TYR A 62 -3.76 -5.73 5.30
N THR A 63 -3.61 -6.93 5.83
CA THR A 63 -3.57 -7.23 7.27
C THR A 63 -2.64 -8.41 7.50
N ASP A 64 -2.12 -8.61 8.69
CA ASP A 64 -1.42 -9.82 9.14
C ASP A 64 -2.30 -10.70 10.05
N GLY A 65 -3.61 -10.41 10.12
CA GLY A 65 -4.57 -11.16 10.93
C GLY A 65 -4.76 -10.62 12.34
N ASN A 66 -4.23 -9.43 12.64
CA ASN A 66 -4.38 -8.76 13.94
C ASN A 66 -5.56 -7.76 14.00
N ASP A 67 -6.51 -7.88 13.07
CA ASP A 67 -7.68 -6.99 12.92
C ASP A 67 -7.36 -5.51 12.67
N TYR A 68 -6.11 -5.19 12.33
CA TYR A 68 -5.71 -3.90 11.76
C TYR A 68 -5.49 -4.02 10.26
N PHE A 69 -5.91 -2.98 9.55
CA PHE A 69 -5.93 -2.98 8.09
C PHE A 69 -5.15 -1.79 7.56
N TYR A 70 -4.42 -2.02 6.48
CA TYR A 70 -3.52 -1.04 5.91
C TYR A 70 -3.80 -0.81 4.43
N LYS A 71 -3.71 0.46 4.01
CA LYS A 71 -3.72 0.89 2.62
C LYS A 71 -2.28 1.01 2.12
N LYS A 72 -2.06 0.70 0.84
CA LYS A 72 -0.79 0.96 0.16
C LYS A 72 -0.58 2.46 0.02
N GLY A 73 0.56 2.94 0.50
CA GLY A 73 1.08 4.27 0.23
C GLY A 73 2.19 4.23 -0.82
N ARG A 74 3.25 5.02 -0.57
CA ARG A 74 4.38 5.15 -1.48
C ARG A 74 5.09 3.82 -1.70
N HIS A 75 5.42 3.52 -2.96
CA HIS A 75 6.30 2.43 -3.36
C HIS A 75 7.72 2.97 -3.55
N THR A 76 8.69 2.22 -3.06
CA THR A 76 10.12 2.46 -3.24
C THR A 76 10.82 1.14 -3.47
N VAL A 77 11.74 1.11 -4.43
CA VAL A 77 12.68 0.00 -4.60
C VAL A 77 13.94 0.36 -3.82
N LEU A 78 14.24 -0.41 -2.78
CA LEU A 78 15.48 -0.23 -2.01
C LEU A 78 16.66 -0.86 -2.76
N LYS A 79 17.88 -0.34 -2.55
CA LYS A 79 19.11 -0.94 -3.09
C LYS A 79 19.20 -2.41 -2.65
N GLY A 80 19.11 -3.33 -3.60
CA GLY A 80 18.98 -4.78 -3.36
C GLY A 80 17.66 -5.40 -3.81
N ASP A 81 16.93 -4.76 -4.74
CA ASP A 81 15.77 -5.28 -5.49
C ASP A 81 14.54 -5.71 -4.69
N LEU A 82 14.39 -5.25 -3.44
CA LEU A 82 13.17 -5.50 -2.67
C LEU A 82 12.14 -4.40 -2.89
N ASP A 83 11.03 -4.78 -3.52
CA ASP A 83 9.83 -3.95 -3.60
C ASP A 83 9.31 -3.65 -2.19
N THR A 84 9.34 -2.37 -1.83
CA THR A 84 8.95 -1.90 -0.51
C THR A 84 7.78 -0.92 -0.63
N TRP A 85 6.69 -1.21 0.07
CA TRP A 85 5.52 -0.33 0.18
C TRP A 85 5.40 0.21 1.59
N TYR A 86 5.26 1.52 1.72
CA TYR A 86 4.89 2.14 2.98
C TYR A 86 3.38 2.03 3.15
N MET A 87 2.97 1.53 4.30
CA MET A 87 1.59 1.19 4.60
C MET A 87 1.06 2.11 5.70
N SER A 88 -0.17 2.59 5.56
CA SER A 88 -0.86 3.39 6.58
C SER A 88 -2.14 2.69 6.99
N CYS A 89 -2.53 2.81 8.26
CA CYS A 89 -3.82 2.34 8.75
C CYS A 89 -4.97 2.85 7.85
N THR A 90 -6.02 2.04 7.70
CA THR A 90 -7.22 2.42 6.93
C THR A 90 -8.00 3.56 7.59
N TYR A 91 -7.89 3.70 8.91
CA TYR A 91 -8.50 4.75 9.71
C TYR A 91 -7.68 6.05 9.61
N GLU A 92 -8.31 7.15 9.18
CA GLU A 92 -7.61 8.37 8.74
C GLU A 92 -6.77 9.02 9.85
N ASP A 93 -7.28 9.03 11.08
CA ASP A 93 -6.62 9.65 12.23
C ASP A 93 -5.70 8.70 13.00
N CYS A 94 -5.58 7.43 12.57
CA CYS A 94 -4.73 6.47 13.26
C CYS A 94 -3.27 6.61 12.81
N PRO A 95 -2.30 6.77 13.74
CA PRO A 95 -0.88 6.90 13.41
C PRO A 95 -0.23 5.54 13.05
N GLY A 96 -1.00 4.45 13.07
CA GLY A 96 -0.53 3.10 12.78
C GLY A 96 0.07 3.00 11.38
N LYS A 97 1.32 2.53 11.32
CA LYS A 97 2.09 2.37 10.08
C LYS A 97 2.77 1.03 10.04
N ALA A 98 2.94 0.53 8.82
CA ALA A 98 3.72 -0.66 8.55
C ALA A 98 4.55 -0.46 7.27
N ILE A 99 5.48 -1.37 7.04
CA ILE A 99 6.16 -1.55 5.77
C ILE A 99 5.76 -2.91 5.24
N MET A 100 5.43 -2.98 3.95
CA MET A 100 5.23 -4.26 3.28
C MET A 100 6.37 -4.51 2.30
N GLN A 101 6.92 -5.73 2.29
CA GLN A 101 7.93 -6.15 1.34
C GLN A 101 7.54 -7.48 0.69
N ALA A 102 7.85 -7.65 -0.59
CA ALA A 102 7.81 -8.97 -1.22
C ALA A 102 9.13 -9.70 -0.94
N ARG A 103 9.06 -10.88 -0.31
CA ARG A 103 10.20 -11.77 -0.08
C ARG A 103 9.79 -13.19 -0.45
N ASP A 104 10.56 -13.86 -1.31
CA ASP A 104 10.30 -15.24 -1.72
C ASP A 104 8.86 -15.49 -2.21
N ASN A 105 8.30 -14.53 -2.96
CA ASN A 105 6.91 -14.50 -3.43
C ASN A 105 5.83 -14.38 -2.33
N VAL A 106 6.21 -14.10 -1.09
CA VAL A 106 5.31 -13.83 0.03
C VAL A 106 5.36 -12.35 0.37
N LEU A 107 4.20 -11.73 0.60
CA LEU A 107 4.13 -10.37 1.12
C LEU A 107 4.30 -10.43 2.64
N MET A 108 5.25 -9.65 3.16
CA MET A 108 5.57 -9.57 4.59
C MET A 108 5.29 -8.15 5.09
N LEU A 109 4.52 -8.03 6.18
CA LEU A 109 4.25 -6.79 6.90
C LEU A 109 5.18 -6.64 8.11
N TYR A 110 5.74 -5.44 8.26
CA TYR A 110 6.62 -5.05 9.35
C TYR A 110 6.02 -3.82 10.03
N HIS A 111 5.53 -3.98 11.26
CA HIS A 111 4.94 -2.88 12.03
C HIS A 111 5.98 -1.81 12.37
N ARG A 112 5.56 -0.54 12.27
CA ARG A 112 6.44 0.62 12.53
C ARG A 112 5.92 1.50 13.65
N ASN A 113 4.63 1.79 13.62
CA ASN A 113 3.96 2.60 14.63
C ASN A 113 2.77 1.83 15.18
N GLU A 114 2.56 1.97 16.48
CA GLU A 114 1.38 1.42 17.17
C GLU A 114 0.09 2.10 16.71
N HIS A 115 -1.02 1.37 16.81
CA HIS A 115 -2.34 1.89 16.52
C HIS A 115 -2.94 2.57 17.75
N THR A 116 -3.74 3.60 17.50
CA THR A 116 -4.60 4.23 18.53
C THR A 116 -6.09 3.95 18.27
N CYS A 117 -6.42 3.35 17.14
CA CYS A 117 -7.78 2.92 16.82
C CYS A 117 -8.06 1.53 17.39
N GLU A 118 -9.35 1.22 17.55
CA GLU A 118 -9.78 -0.13 17.89
C GLU A 118 -9.58 -1.08 16.69
N PRO A 119 -9.24 -2.36 16.94
CA PRO A 119 -9.23 -3.40 15.92
C PRO A 119 -10.64 -3.62 15.35
N ILE A 120 -10.73 -4.01 14.08
CA ILE A 120 -12.02 -4.21 13.38
C ILE A 120 -12.14 -5.67 12.91
N PRO A 121 -12.48 -6.62 13.80
CA PRO A 121 -12.40 -8.05 13.51
C PRO A 121 -13.30 -8.50 12.35
N CYS A 122 -14.43 -7.83 12.17
CA CYS A 122 -15.40 -8.16 11.13
C CYS A 122 -15.07 -7.59 9.74
N LEU A 123 -14.03 -6.75 9.59
CA LEU A 123 -13.83 -6.01 8.35
C LEU A 123 -13.44 -6.92 7.18
N ALA A 124 -12.65 -7.98 7.45
CA ALA A 124 -12.26 -8.94 6.42
C ALA A 124 -13.48 -9.61 5.79
N ASP A 125 -14.33 -10.22 6.63
CA ASP A 125 -15.58 -10.88 6.23
C ASP A 125 -16.53 -9.90 5.53
N LEU A 126 -16.65 -8.69 6.07
CA LEU A 126 -17.48 -7.64 5.47
C LEU A 126 -17.03 -7.29 4.04
N MET A 127 -15.71 -7.17 3.82
CA MET A 127 -15.16 -6.86 2.51
C MET A 127 -15.30 -8.03 1.54
N GLU A 128 -15.14 -9.26 2.00
CA GLU A 128 -15.35 -10.46 1.18
C GLU A 128 -16.83 -10.59 0.77
N MET A 129 -17.76 -10.40 1.70
CA MET A 129 -19.20 -10.38 1.42
C MET A 129 -19.55 -9.30 0.37
N LYS A 130 -19.01 -8.08 0.52
CA LYS A 130 -19.19 -7.02 -0.49
C LYS A 130 -18.65 -7.46 -1.85
N GLN A 131 -17.45 -8.06 -1.88
CA GLN A 131 -16.85 -8.53 -3.12
C GLN A 131 -17.71 -9.60 -3.80
N ARG A 132 -18.25 -10.55 -3.03
CA ARG A 132 -19.15 -11.60 -3.52
C ARG A 132 -20.44 -11.04 -4.11
N ILE A 133 -21.07 -10.07 -3.43
CA ILE A 133 -22.23 -9.33 -3.95
C ILE A 133 -21.89 -8.69 -5.31
N MET A 134 -20.75 -7.99 -5.40
CA MET A 134 -20.34 -7.33 -6.63
C MET A 134 -20.05 -8.31 -7.75
N GLU A 135 -19.39 -9.43 -7.44
CA GLU A 135 -19.07 -10.46 -8.44
C GLU A 135 -20.34 -11.12 -8.96
N ARG A 136 -21.28 -11.44 -8.08
CA ARG A 136 -22.58 -11.98 -8.49
C ARG A 136 -23.37 -10.99 -9.34
N CYS A 137 -23.32 -9.69 -9.03
CA CYS A 137 -23.93 -8.66 -9.89
C CYS A 137 -23.33 -8.61 -11.31
N LYS A 138 -22.04 -8.92 -11.46
CA LYS A 138 -21.36 -8.98 -12.77
C LYS A 138 -21.76 -10.23 -13.56
N SER A 139 -21.86 -11.38 -12.89
CA SER A 139 -22.10 -12.68 -13.52
C SER A 139 -23.58 -12.97 -13.77
N ASP A 140 -24.46 -12.46 -12.91
CA ASP A 140 -25.91 -12.64 -12.96
C ASP A 140 -26.62 -11.30 -13.27
N PRO A 141 -26.85 -11.00 -14.56
CA PRO A 141 -27.54 -9.78 -14.96
C PRO A 141 -29.07 -9.85 -14.83
N ILE A 142 -29.63 -11.05 -14.62
CA ILE A 142 -31.08 -11.28 -14.66
C ILE A 142 -31.69 -11.07 -13.27
N THR A 143 -31.05 -11.61 -12.23
CA THR A 143 -31.59 -11.54 -10.87
C THR A 143 -31.65 -10.07 -10.38
N PRO A 144 -32.76 -9.63 -9.77
CA PRO A 144 -32.85 -8.28 -9.19
C PRO A 144 -31.76 -8.00 -8.16
N LEU A 145 -31.24 -6.77 -8.12
CA LEU A 145 -30.13 -6.41 -7.22
C LEU A 145 -30.49 -6.58 -5.75
N ASN A 146 -31.70 -6.20 -5.35
CA ASN A 146 -32.19 -6.39 -3.98
C ASN A 146 -32.26 -7.87 -3.58
N GLN A 147 -32.57 -8.75 -4.53
CA GLN A 147 -32.58 -10.19 -4.31
C GLN A 147 -31.16 -10.73 -4.13
N ILE A 148 -30.22 -10.37 -5.02
CA ILE A 148 -28.79 -10.71 -4.86
C ILE A 148 -28.28 -10.24 -3.50
N PHE A 149 -28.52 -8.97 -3.16
CA PHE A 149 -28.09 -8.41 -1.88
C PHE A 149 -28.60 -9.25 -0.71
N ARG A 150 -29.91 -9.50 -0.65
CA ARG A 150 -30.53 -10.26 0.45
C ARG A 150 -29.93 -11.65 0.57
N GLU A 151 -29.84 -12.39 -0.54
CA GLU A 151 -29.33 -13.76 -0.55
C GLU A 151 -27.88 -13.83 -0.07
N GLU A 152 -27.01 -12.91 -0.50
CA GLU A 152 -25.62 -12.88 -0.05
C GLU A 152 -25.49 -12.44 1.42
N THR A 153 -26.27 -11.45 1.87
CA THR A 153 -26.24 -10.99 3.28
C THR A 153 -26.87 -11.97 4.27
N MET A 154 -27.67 -12.93 3.79
CA MET A 154 -28.29 -13.99 4.59
C MET A 154 -27.59 -15.35 4.38
N SER A 155 -26.43 -15.36 3.71
CA SER A 155 -25.65 -16.58 3.51
C SER A 155 -25.22 -17.16 4.87
N PRO A 156 -25.36 -18.49 5.08
CA PRO A 156 -24.91 -19.14 6.32
C PRO A 156 -23.39 -19.16 6.49
N GLU A 157 -22.63 -18.73 5.48
CA GLU A 157 -21.17 -18.65 5.52
C GLU A 157 -20.67 -17.50 6.41
N TYR A 158 -21.49 -16.48 6.66
CA TYR A 158 -21.13 -15.33 7.49
C TYR A 158 -22.02 -15.22 8.72
N ALA A 159 -21.48 -14.66 9.80
CA ALA A 159 -22.28 -14.34 10.97
C ALA A 159 -23.37 -13.29 10.60
N PRO A 160 -24.62 -13.42 11.10
CA PRO A 160 -25.73 -12.52 10.74
C PRO A 160 -25.43 -11.03 10.99
N GLU A 161 -24.58 -10.74 11.97
CA GLU A 161 -24.15 -9.40 12.34
C GLU A 161 -23.37 -8.72 11.20
N ILE A 162 -22.61 -9.48 10.41
CA ILE A 162 -21.84 -8.96 9.26
C ILE A 162 -22.79 -8.46 8.18
N GLY A 163 -23.82 -9.26 7.86
CA GLY A 163 -24.85 -8.87 6.89
C GLY A 163 -25.62 -7.63 7.32
N ALA A 164 -25.87 -7.48 8.63
CA ALA A 164 -26.55 -6.33 9.21
C ALA A 164 -25.76 -5.01 9.13
N LEU A 165 -24.43 -5.07 8.97
CA LEU A 165 -23.58 -3.88 8.75
C LEU A 165 -23.73 -3.30 7.34
N LEU A 166 -24.35 -4.04 6.41
CA LEU A 166 -24.61 -3.58 5.06
C LEU A 166 -26.05 -3.11 4.88
N SER A 167 -26.23 -2.10 4.05
CA SER A 167 -27.56 -1.68 3.61
C SER A 167 -27.66 -1.77 2.10
N PHE A 168 -28.80 -2.20 1.58
CA PHE A 168 -29.04 -2.24 0.14
C PHE A 168 -28.87 -0.85 -0.48
N LYS A 169 -29.43 0.19 0.16
CA LYS A 169 -29.37 1.58 -0.32
C LYS A 169 -27.94 2.10 -0.48
N SER A 170 -27.03 1.75 0.43
CA SER A 170 -25.63 2.17 0.32
C SER A 170 -24.85 1.42 -0.76
N MET A 171 -25.30 0.21 -1.12
CA MET A 171 -24.62 -0.68 -2.07
C MET A 171 -25.18 -0.59 -3.50
N GLU A 172 -26.44 -0.18 -3.67
CA GLU A 172 -27.19 -0.25 -4.93
C GLU A 172 -26.43 0.34 -6.13
N LYS A 173 -25.86 1.54 -5.98
CA LYS A 173 -25.09 2.19 -7.05
C LYS A 173 -23.86 1.40 -7.48
N ASP A 174 -23.15 0.81 -6.51
CA ASP A 174 -21.96 0.01 -6.79
C ASP A 174 -22.35 -1.32 -7.44
N MET A 175 -23.45 -1.93 -6.99
CA MET A 175 -24.01 -3.14 -7.58
C MET A 175 -24.42 -2.94 -9.04
N GLU A 176 -25.12 -1.83 -9.34
CA GLU A 176 -25.44 -1.46 -10.72
C GLU A 176 -24.19 -1.25 -11.58
N ARG A 177 -23.19 -0.54 -11.03
CA ARG A 177 -21.93 -0.27 -11.73
C ARG A 177 -21.20 -1.57 -12.04
N ALA A 178 -21.13 -2.48 -11.08
CA ALA A 178 -20.54 -3.80 -11.26
C ALA A 178 -21.25 -4.55 -12.40
N ARG A 179 -22.59 -4.62 -12.39
CA ARG A 179 -23.37 -5.24 -13.47
C ARG A 179 -23.11 -4.61 -14.84
N LYS A 180 -23.09 -3.28 -14.92
CA LYS A 180 -22.86 -2.56 -16.18
C LYS A 180 -21.43 -2.76 -16.71
N SER A 181 -20.45 -2.94 -15.83
CA SER A 181 -19.04 -3.15 -16.22
C SER A 181 -18.84 -4.46 -17.01
N SER A 182 -19.52 -5.55 -16.63
CA SER A 182 -19.39 -6.84 -17.31
C SER A 182 -19.97 -6.80 -18.73
N ILE A 183 -21.04 -6.04 -18.94
CA ILE A 183 -21.68 -5.84 -20.25
C ILE A 183 -20.76 -5.09 -21.21
N ARG A 184 -20.11 -4.01 -20.73
CA ARG A 184 -19.18 -3.21 -21.55
C ARG A 184 -17.95 -4.00 -21.99
N SER A 185 -17.35 -4.78 -21.08
CA SER A 185 -16.20 -5.62 -21.40
C SER A 185 -16.54 -6.69 -22.45
N LYS A 186 -17.72 -7.32 -22.36
CA LYS A 186 -18.18 -8.31 -23.35
C LYS A 186 -18.45 -7.71 -24.73
N LYS A 187 -18.92 -6.45 -24.79
CA LYS A 187 -19.18 -5.75 -26.06
C LYS A 187 -17.87 -5.43 -26.79
N TRP A 188 -16.88 -4.89 -26.09
CA TRP A 188 -15.55 -4.59 -26.64
C TRP A 188 -14.83 -5.84 -27.19
N SER A 189 -14.89 -6.97 -26.47
CA SER A 189 -14.27 -8.23 -26.92
C SER A 189 -14.91 -8.82 -28.18
N ARG A 190 -16.17 -8.46 -28.49
CA ARG A 190 -16.86 -8.89 -29.72
C ARG A 190 -16.52 -8.00 -30.91
N GLU A 191 -16.43 -6.69 -30.71
CA GLU A 191 -16.13 -5.72 -31.77
C GLU A 191 -14.68 -5.81 -32.26
N ASN A 192 -13.72 -6.20 -31.42
CA ASN A 192 -12.30 -6.31 -31.81
C ASN A 192 -11.85 -7.72 -32.27
N ARG A 193 -12.80 -8.62 -32.53
CA ARG A 193 -12.54 -9.99 -33.04
C ARG A 193 -13.12 -10.24 -34.44
N SER A 194 -13.69 -9.21 -35.06
CA SER A 194 -14.18 -9.22 -36.44
C SER A 194 -13.26 -8.37 -37.31
#